data_AF-N8XDU8-F1
#
_entry.id   AF-N8XDU8-F1
#
_cell.length_a   1.000
_cell.length_b   1.000
_cell.length_c   1.000
_cell.angle_alpha   90.00
_cell.angle_beta   90.00
_cell.angle_gamma   90.00
#
_symmetry.space_group_name_H-M   'P 1'
#
loop_
_entity.id
_entity.type
_entity.pdbx_description
1 polymer ?
#
loop_
_entity_poly.entity_id
_entity_poly.type
_entity_poly.pdbx_seq_one_letter_code
_entity_poly.pdbx_strand_id
1 'polypeptide(L)'
;MSSGFKILEHFIFSEDSSVSALSGAACVGDDLYLVGDDVGYLLKTDRKNNINRATNFEKIPLFEHSEYTTLRMFSKKTKPDFEALSCIRFDGQPQLLVMGSGSTENRKKALLYNPVNNQVHVLLDTSDYDFLEHCLALTGGADLNIEAVCSDQNNLYIFQRGNINRFHGVLVFDLIKLQNGKSLESSLKNSFNLTLPELEGAASGISDAYFLVEKNLIIATAAVEQTLNTYDDGAVLGSFIHWSVKPRGLARRYKRLA
;
A
#
# COMPACT_ATOMS: atom_id res chain seq x y z
N MET A 1 -19.27 13.37 -23.81
CA MET A 1 -19.30 13.91 -22.43
C MET A 1 -17.90 13.78 -21.87
N SER A 2 -17.29 14.89 -21.44
CA SER A 2 -15.95 14.86 -20.85
C SER A 2 -15.97 13.95 -19.62
N SER A 3 -15.36 12.77 -19.71
CA SER A 3 -15.08 11.89 -18.58
C SER A 3 -13.92 12.49 -17.78
N GLY A 4 -14.17 13.64 -17.16
CA GLY A 4 -13.22 14.32 -16.28
C GLY A 4 -13.12 13.60 -14.94
N PHE A 5 -11.93 13.62 -14.34
CA PHE A 5 -11.81 13.29 -12.92
C PHE A 5 -12.44 14.42 -12.10
N LYS A 6 -13.19 14.07 -11.07
CA LYS A 6 -13.67 15.03 -10.08
C LYS A 6 -12.88 14.78 -8.80
N ILE A 7 -12.21 15.83 -8.31
CA ILE A 7 -11.63 15.80 -6.96
C ILE A 7 -12.80 15.75 -5.99
N LEU A 8 -12.87 14.69 -5.19
CA LEU A 8 -13.93 14.51 -4.20
C LEU A 8 -13.55 15.15 -2.87
N GLU A 9 -12.29 15.01 -2.46
CA GLU A 9 -11.75 15.49 -1.19
C GLU A 9 -10.34 16.04 -1.44
N HIS A 10 -9.96 17.08 -0.71
CA HIS A 10 -8.63 17.70 -0.76
C HIS A 10 -8.20 18.04 0.66
N PHE A 11 -7.02 17.55 1.04
CA PHE A 11 -6.45 17.73 2.37
C PHE A 11 -5.21 18.60 2.29
N ILE A 12 -5.03 19.45 3.29
CA ILE A 12 -3.88 20.35 3.39
C ILE A 12 -3.13 20.00 4.66
N PHE A 13 -1.87 19.62 4.53
CA PHE A 13 -0.96 19.47 5.67
C PHE A 13 -0.46 20.84 6.12
N SER A 14 -0.25 21.02 7.43
CA SER A 14 0.38 22.24 7.94
C SER A 14 1.85 22.30 7.51
N GLU A 15 2.41 23.51 7.38
CA GLU A 15 3.81 23.69 6.96
C GLU A 15 4.83 23.06 7.94
N ASP A 16 4.43 22.89 9.20
CA ASP A 16 5.21 22.22 10.26
C ASP A 16 4.93 20.71 10.36
N SER A 17 4.12 20.15 9.46
CA SER A 17 3.87 18.72 9.39
C SER A 17 5.16 17.95 9.09
N SER A 18 5.36 16.83 9.78
CA SER A 18 6.49 15.92 9.53
C SER A 18 6.20 14.91 8.41
N VAL A 19 5.15 15.13 7.62
CA VAL A 19 4.68 14.25 6.54
C VAL A 19 5.04 14.92 5.22
N SER A 20 5.97 14.32 4.48
CA SER A 20 6.44 14.82 3.18
C SER A 20 5.73 14.16 2.01
N ALA A 21 5.39 12.88 2.15
CA ALA A 21 4.60 12.11 1.18
C ALA A 21 3.65 11.16 1.90
N LEU A 22 2.60 10.74 1.19
CA LEU A 22 1.70 9.68 1.64
C LEU A 22 1.84 8.50 0.70
N SER A 23 1.98 7.32 1.27
CA SER A 23 2.17 6.07 0.52
C SER A 23 0.89 5.28 0.35
N GLY A 24 -0.09 5.42 1.27
CA GLY A 24 -1.33 4.66 1.19
C GLY A 24 -2.52 5.34 1.86
N ALA A 25 -3.71 5.04 1.36
CA ALA A 25 -4.97 5.58 1.86
C ALA A 25 -6.07 4.52 1.94
N ALA A 26 -6.80 4.48 3.06
CA ALA A 26 -7.93 3.57 3.22
C ALA A 26 -9.07 4.20 4.02
N CYS A 27 -10.31 3.78 3.73
CA CYS A 27 -11.50 4.25 4.44
C CYS A 27 -12.12 3.13 5.29
N VAL A 28 -12.55 3.49 6.50
CA VAL A 28 -13.42 2.64 7.35
C VAL A 28 -14.63 3.48 7.77
N GLY A 29 -15.78 3.25 7.15
CA GLY A 29 -16.94 4.12 7.34
C GLY A 29 -16.68 5.54 6.83
N ASP A 30 -16.88 6.53 7.70
CA ASP A 30 -16.64 7.95 7.41
C ASP A 30 -15.19 8.39 7.71
N ASP A 31 -14.37 7.51 8.28
CA ASP A 31 -12.98 7.78 8.63
C ASP A 31 -12.03 7.45 7.47
N LEU A 32 -11.12 8.39 7.18
CA LEU A 32 -9.99 8.24 6.27
C LEU A 32 -8.71 8.01 7.08
N TYR A 33 -7.95 7.02 6.65
CA TYR A 33 -6.68 6.64 7.22
C TYR A 33 -5.58 6.74 6.19
N LEU A 34 -4.41 7.23 6.60
CA LEU A 34 -3.27 7.47 5.72
C LEU A 34 -1.98 6.98 6.38
N VAL A 35 -1.05 6.50 5.56
CA VAL A 35 0.33 6.17 5.95
C VAL A 35 1.31 6.87 5.03
N GLY A 36 2.56 7.00 5.48
CA GLY A 36 3.66 7.51 4.69
C GLY A 36 4.98 6.88 5.12
N ASP A 37 5.93 6.85 4.21
CA ASP A 37 7.28 6.31 4.34
C ASP A 37 8.12 6.99 5.45
N ASP A 38 7.86 8.27 5.69
CA ASP A 38 8.57 9.10 6.66
C ASP A 38 7.94 9.14 8.07
N VAL A 39 6.78 8.48 8.24
CA VAL A 39 6.00 8.46 9.49
C VAL A 39 5.65 7.05 9.99
N GLY A 40 6.12 6.74 11.20
CA GLY A 40 5.83 5.46 11.88
C GLY A 40 4.50 5.42 12.64
N TYR A 41 3.45 6.07 12.14
CA TYR A 41 2.12 6.12 12.75
C TYR A 41 1.03 6.24 11.69
N LEU A 42 -0.18 5.80 12.02
CA LEU A 42 -1.34 5.93 11.15
C LEU A 42 -1.97 7.31 11.38
N LEU A 43 -2.20 8.04 10.30
CA LEU A 43 -2.93 9.30 10.33
C LEU A 43 -4.42 9.01 10.15
N LYS A 44 -5.28 9.64 10.94
CA LYS A 44 -6.74 9.51 10.83
C LYS A 44 -7.41 10.88 10.73
N THR A 45 -8.41 10.99 9.86
CA THR A 45 -9.29 12.16 9.78
C THR A 45 -10.68 11.80 9.24
N ASP A 46 -11.66 12.70 9.36
CA ASP A 46 -12.99 12.53 8.75
C ASP A 46 -12.96 13.00 7.28
N ARG A 47 -13.67 12.29 6.41
CA ARG A 47 -13.85 12.58 4.98
C ARG A 47 -14.56 13.91 4.67
N LYS A 48 -15.16 14.57 5.66
CA LYS A 48 -15.93 15.83 5.51
C LYS A 48 -15.10 17.10 5.69
N ASN A 49 -13.77 17.02 5.69
CA ASN A 49 -12.93 18.18 5.97
C ASN A 49 -12.99 19.26 4.87
N ASN A 50 -13.08 20.51 5.31
CA ASN A 50 -13.17 21.68 4.44
C ASN A 50 -11.78 22.12 3.94
N ILE A 51 -11.72 22.42 2.64
CA ILE A 51 -10.50 22.77 1.87
C ILE A 51 -9.80 24.05 2.37
N ASN A 52 -10.48 24.88 3.17
CA ASN A 52 -9.99 26.22 3.51
C ASN A 52 -9.03 26.28 4.71
N ARG A 53 -8.69 25.13 5.33
CA ARG A 53 -7.80 25.08 6.50
C ARG A 53 -6.96 23.80 6.49
N ALA A 54 -5.81 23.86 7.18
CA ALA A 54 -5.01 22.68 7.45
C ALA A 54 -5.88 21.61 8.12
N THR A 55 -5.82 20.39 7.59
CA THR A 55 -6.54 19.24 8.10
C THR A 55 -5.90 18.79 9.41
N ASN A 56 -6.72 18.61 10.44
CA ASN A 56 -6.23 18.02 11.68
C ASN A 56 -6.24 16.49 11.54
N PHE A 57 -5.08 15.88 11.74
CA PHE A 57 -4.93 14.43 11.71
C PHE A 57 -4.67 13.91 13.12
N GLU A 58 -5.49 12.98 13.57
CA GLU A 58 -5.19 12.15 14.73
C GLU A 58 -4.02 11.22 14.38
N LYS A 59 -3.04 11.10 15.28
CA LYS A 59 -1.88 10.22 15.12
C LYS A 59 -2.08 8.98 15.98
N ILE A 60 -2.33 7.85 15.32
CA ILE A 60 -2.54 6.56 15.98
C ILE A 60 -1.20 5.82 15.99
N PRO A 61 -0.62 5.53 17.17
CA PRO A 61 0.63 4.80 17.26
C PRO A 61 0.43 3.35 16.77
N LEU A 62 1.37 2.88 15.95
CA LEU A 62 1.38 1.51 15.44
C LEU A 62 2.32 0.59 16.23
N PHE A 63 3.07 1.15 17.19
CA PHE A 63 4.02 0.46 18.04
C PHE A 63 3.82 0.88 19.49
N GLU A 64 4.19 0.02 20.43
CA GLU A 64 4.19 0.38 21.84
C GLU A 64 5.19 1.50 22.14
N HIS A 65 4.90 2.29 23.18
CA HIS A 65 5.61 3.53 23.49
C HIS A 65 7.13 3.32 23.78
N SER A 66 7.49 2.15 24.29
CA SER A 66 8.88 1.71 24.53
C SER A 66 9.63 1.52 23.21
N GLU A 67 9.03 0.82 22.24
CA GLU A 67 9.57 0.62 20.89
C GLU A 67 9.68 1.94 20.13
N TYR A 68 8.68 2.82 20.25
CA TYR A 68 8.67 4.13 19.60
C TYR A 68 9.82 5.05 20.06
N THR A 69 10.19 4.98 21.35
CA THR A 69 11.30 5.75 21.92
C THR A 69 12.64 5.25 21.39
N THR A 70 12.81 3.94 21.27
CA THR A 70 14.00 3.33 20.67
C THR A 70 14.11 3.67 19.18
N LEU A 71 13.01 3.57 18.42
CA LEU A 71 12.96 3.87 16.98
C LEU A 71 13.27 5.34 16.65
N ARG A 72 12.98 6.28 17.57
CA ARG A 72 13.34 7.71 17.44
C ARG A 72 14.80 8.02 17.76
N MET A 73 15.46 7.23 18.62
CA MET A 73 16.85 7.46 19.01
C MET A 73 17.85 6.96 17.96
N PHE A 74 17.44 5.99 17.14
CA PHE A 74 18.21 5.57 15.98
C PHE A 74 17.74 6.38 14.75
N SER A 75 18.70 6.79 13.91
CA SER A 75 18.57 7.73 12.79
C SER A 75 17.42 7.43 11.79
N LYS A 76 17.21 8.29 10.77
CA LYS A 76 16.30 8.06 9.62
C LYS A 76 16.25 6.61 9.10
N LYS A 77 17.33 5.82 9.24
CA LYS A 77 17.43 4.39 8.89
C LYS A 77 16.56 3.41 9.70
N THR A 78 16.03 3.79 10.86
CA THR A 78 15.26 2.86 11.72
C THR A 78 13.76 3.10 11.74
N LYS A 79 13.26 4.11 11.02
CA LYS A 79 11.81 4.30 10.91
C LYS A 79 11.21 3.14 10.11
N PRO A 80 10.14 2.51 10.61
CA PRO A 80 9.28 1.68 9.81
C PRO A 80 8.75 2.53 8.65
N ASP A 81 8.92 2.01 7.45
CA ASP A 81 8.51 2.60 6.20
C ASP A 81 7.24 1.86 5.78
N PHE A 82 6.08 2.49 5.96
CA PHE A 82 4.79 1.91 5.64
C PHE A 82 4.33 2.38 4.27
N GLU A 83 4.53 1.53 3.28
CA GLU A 83 4.31 1.87 1.87
C GLU A 83 2.96 1.40 1.33
N ALA A 84 2.23 0.55 2.07
CA ALA A 84 0.92 0.08 1.61
C ALA A 84 -0.10 0.02 2.74
N LEU A 85 -1.33 0.42 2.42
CA LEU A 85 -2.45 0.46 3.34
C LEU A 85 -3.72 -0.06 2.67
N SER A 86 -4.46 -0.95 3.34
CA SER A 86 -5.78 -1.34 2.86
C SER A 86 -6.76 -1.64 3.98
N CYS A 87 -8.03 -1.34 3.71
CA CYS A 87 -9.14 -1.81 4.55
C CYS A 87 -9.50 -3.23 4.13
N ILE A 88 -9.26 -4.18 5.04
CA ILE A 88 -9.54 -5.60 4.83
C ILE A 88 -10.62 -6.07 5.81
N ARG A 89 -11.38 -7.09 5.42
CA ARG A 89 -12.33 -7.73 6.35
C ARG A 89 -11.62 -8.86 7.09
N PHE A 90 -11.30 -8.64 8.37
CA PHE A 90 -10.62 -9.61 9.22
C PHE A 90 -11.49 -9.93 10.44
N ASP A 91 -11.65 -11.21 10.78
CA ASP A 91 -12.55 -11.71 11.84
C ASP A 91 -13.97 -11.12 11.77
N GLY A 92 -14.46 -10.94 10.55
CA GLY A 92 -15.80 -10.43 10.30
C GLY A 92 -15.98 -8.92 10.48
N GLN A 93 -14.91 -8.16 10.65
CA GLN A 93 -14.93 -6.70 10.84
C GLN A 93 -13.96 -5.99 9.88
N PRO A 94 -14.21 -4.73 9.49
CA PRO A 94 -13.22 -3.95 8.75
C PRO A 94 -12.04 -3.59 9.67
N GLN A 95 -10.83 -3.88 9.21
CA GLN A 95 -9.57 -3.58 9.87
C GLN A 95 -8.58 -3.03 8.85
N LEU A 96 -7.54 -2.35 9.33
CA LEU A 96 -6.55 -1.70 8.48
C LEU A 96 -5.28 -2.52 8.47
N LEU A 97 -4.95 -3.08 7.30
CA LEU A 97 -3.67 -3.74 7.05
C LEU A 97 -2.68 -2.69 6.57
N VAL A 98 -1.65 -2.46 7.39
CA VAL A 98 -0.53 -1.57 7.12
C VAL A 98 0.69 -2.44 6.83
N MET A 99 1.32 -2.30 5.67
CA MET A 99 2.48 -3.09 5.28
C MET A 99 3.71 -2.23 5.09
N GLY A 100 4.86 -2.70 5.57
CA GLY A 100 6.14 -2.14 5.17
C GLY A 100 6.59 -2.66 3.80
N SER A 101 7.52 -1.95 3.16
CA SER A 101 8.04 -2.30 1.83
C SER A 101 8.81 -3.62 1.77
N GLY A 102 9.37 -4.08 2.90
CA GLY A 102 10.20 -5.28 2.95
C GLY A 102 11.65 -5.09 2.49
N SER A 103 12.06 -3.89 2.10
CA SER A 103 13.40 -3.59 1.55
C SER A 103 14.54 -3.63 2.58
N THR A 104 14.21 -3.59 3.87
CA THR A 104 15.16 -3.78 4.97
C THR A 104 14.49 -4.52 6.12
N GLU A 105 15.28 -5.09 7.03
CA GLU A 105 14.76 -5.89 8.16
C GLU A 105 13.70 -5.15 9.00
N ASN A 106 13.86 -3.85 9.25
CA ASN A 106 12.89 -3.05 10.01
C ASN A 106 11.58 -2.79 9.25
N ARG A 107 11.53 -3.11 7.95
CA ARG A 107 10.38 -2.92 7.05
C ARG A 107 9.69 -4.24 6.71
N LYS A 108 10.19 -5.37 7.22
CA LYS A 108 9.62 -6.72 7.04
C LYS A 108 8.53 -7.02 8.07
N LYS A 109 7.47 -6.21 8.07
CA LYS A 109 6.34 -6.37 9.00
C LYS A 109 5.06 -5.81 8.40
N ALA A 110 3.97 -6.56 8.57
CA ALA A 110 2.62 -6.09 8.30
C ALA A 110 1.81 -6.07 9.59
N LEU A 111 1.19 -4.93 9.88
CA LEU A 111 0.40 -4.68 11.06
C LEU A 111 -1.08 -4.63 10.70
N LEU A 112 -1.90 -5.22 11.56
CA LEU A 112 -3.34 -5.18 11.46
C LEU A 112 -3.88 -4.34 12.62
N TYR A 113 -4.42 -3.17 12.29
CA TYR A 113 -5.03 -2.25 13.24
C TYR A 113 -6.55 -2.39 13.21
N ASN A 114 -7.13 -2.62 14.39
CA ASN A 114 -8.57 -2.70 14.57
C ASN A 114 -9.11 -1.36 15.12
N PRO A 115 -9.86 -0.59 14.31
CA PRO A 115 -10.37 0.73 14.71
C PRO A 115 -11.48 0.65 15.77
N VAL A 116 -12.08 -0.52 16.02
CA VAL A 116 -13.15 -0.68 17.01
C VAL A 116 -12.61 -0.68 18.44
N ASN A 117 -11.43 -1.28 18.65
CA ASN A 117 -10.85 -1.46 19.98
C ASN A 117 -9.42 -0.90 20.11
N ASN A 118 -8.92 -0.24 19.06
CA ASN A 118 -7.58 0.34 18.96
C ASN A 118 -6.42 -0.65 19.14
N GLN A 119 -6.66 -1.96 18.92
CA GLN A 119 -5.60 -2.94 18.99
C GLN A 119 -4.81 -3.00 17.69
N VAL A 120 -3.50 -3.22 17.82
CA VAL A 120 -2.59 -3.49 16.71
C VAL A 120 -1.98 -4.87 16.93
N HIS A 121 -1.98 -5.70 15.90
CA HIS A 121 -1.36 -7.03 15.92
C HIS A 121 -0.46 -7.20 14.70
N VAL A 122 0.57 -8.02 14.81
CA VAL A 122 1.40 -8.40 13.65
C VAL A 122 0.66 -9.47 12.86
N LEU A 123 0.30 -9.17 11.61
CA LEU A 123 -0.34 -10.14 10.73
C LEU A 123 0.70 -10.94 9.94
N LEU A 124 1.72 -10.26 9.42
CA LEU A 124 2.83 -10.87 8.69
C LEU A 124 4.14 -10.43 9.32
N ASP A 125 5.04 -11.39 9.55
CA ASP A 125 6.34 -11.16 10.18
C ASP A 125 7.50 -11.30 9.19
N THR A 126 8.74 -11.24 9.69
CA THR A 126 9.94 -11.36 8.87
C THR A 126 9.96 -12.64 8.04
N SER A 127 9.48 -13.77 8.57
CA SER A 127 9.48 -15.04 7.83
C SER A 127 8.50 -15.04 6.65
N ASP A 128 7.36 -14.37 6.80
CA ASP A 128 6.42 -14.17 5.72
C ASP A 128 7.00 -13.25 4.63
N TYR A 129 7.72 -12.21 5.04
CA TYR A 129 8.42 -11.31 4.11
C TYR A 129 9.59 -11.97 3.39
N ASP A 130 10.34 -12.84 4.07
CA ASP A 130 11.39 -13.65 3.44
C ASP A 130 10.79 -14.56 2.36
N PHE A 131 9.61 -15.14 2.60
CA PHE A 131 8.89 -15.88 1.57
C PHE A 131 8.54 -14.98 0.37
N LEU A 132 8.05 -13.76 0.60
CA LEU A 132 7.73 -12.81 -0.46
C LEU A 132 8.97 -12.43 -1.28
N GLU A 133 10.09 -12.15 -0.61
CA GLU A 133 11.37 -11.77 -1.21
C GLU A 133 11.90 -12.85 -2.16
N HIS A 134 11.78 -14.11 -1.77
CA HIS A 134 12.24 -15.25 -2.58
C HIS A 134 11.22 -15.71 -3.63
N CYS A 135 10.02 -15.13 -3.68
CA CYS A 135 8.99 -15.51 -4.64
C CYS A 135 9.19 -14.79 -5.98
N LEU A 136 9.79 -15.48 -6.97
CA LEU A 136 10.00 -14.93 -8.32
C LEU A 136 8.72 -14.45 -9.01
N ALA A 137 7.56 -15.04 -8.68
CA ALA A 137 6.28 -14.62 -9.24
C ALA A 137 5.82 -13.24 -8.72
N LEU A 138 6.40 -12.77 -7.62
CA LEU A 138 6.22 -11.41 -7.10
C LEU A 138 7.34 -10.50 -7.57
N THR A 139 8.59 -10.88 -7.31
CA THR A 139 9.73 -9.96 -7.45
C THR A 139 10.27 -9.87 -8.87
N GLY A 140 10.06 -10.90 -9.70
CA GLY A 140 10.70 -11.00 -11.00
C GLY A 140 12.24 -10.98 -10.92
N GLY A 141 12.80 -11.35 -9.76
CA GLY A 141 14.25 -11.36 -9.50
C GLY A 141 14.86 -10.02 -9.08
N ALA A 142 14.05 -8.99 -8.82
CA ALA A 142 14.51 -7.75 -8.16
C ALA A 142 14.38 -7.84 -6.63
N ASP A 143 14.95 -6.87 -5.92
CA ASP A 143 14.75 -6.71 -4.47
C ASP A 143 13.25 -6.48 -4.16
N LEU A 144 12.80 -6.99 -3.02
CA LEU A 144 11.41 -6.82 -2.57
C LEU A 144 11.10 -5.34 -2.31
N ASN A 145 10.01 -4.85 -2.91
CA ASN A 145 9.47 -3.54 -2.64
C ASN A 145 7.94 -3.54 -2.80
N ILE A 146 7.25 -3.75 -1.69
CA ILE A 146 5.79 -3.76 -1.62
C ILE A 146 5.29 -2.31 -1.55
N GLU A 147 4.45 -1.91 -2.51
CA GLU A 147 3.83 -0.56 -2.54
C GLU A 147 2.32 -0.59 -2.71
N ALA A 148 1.72 -1.77 -2.80
CA ALA A 148 0.27 -1.84 -2.74
C ALA A 148 -0.21 -3.15 -2.13
N VAL A 149 -1.37 -3.04 -1.49
CA VAL A 149 -2.13 -4.16 -0.95
C VAL A 149 -3.61 -3.86 -1.10
N CYS A 150 -4.39 -4.87 -1.50
CA CYS A 150 -5.85 -4.76 -1.49
C CYS A 150 -6.49 -6.10 -1.17
N SER A 151 -7.77 -6.11 -0.82
CA SER A 151 -8.51 -7.36 -0.58
C SER A 151 -9.89 -7.35 -1.21
N ASP A 152 -10.33 -8.52 -1.69
CA ASP A 152 -11.75 -8.81 -1.84
C ASP A 152 -12.29 -9.52 -0.58
N GLN A 153 -13.48 -10.11 -0.64
CA GLN A 153 -14.07 -10.81 0.51
C GLN A 153 -13.27 -12.04 0.98
N ASN A 154 -12.49 -12.66 0.09
CA ASN A 154 -11.88 -13.96 0.30
C ASN A 154 -10.36 -13.96 0.08
N ASN A 155 -9.82 -12.95 -0.59
CA ASN A 155 -8.44 -12.94 -1.06
C ASN A 155 -7.74 -11.64 -0.70
N LEU A 156 -6.47 -11.77 -0.31
CA LEU A 156 -5.52 -10.68 -0.17
C LEU A 156 -4.63 -10.63 -1.41
N TYR A 157 -4.37 -9.43 -1.91
CA TYR A 157 -3.52 -9.16 -3.07
C TYR A 157 -2.34 -8.29 -2.62
N ILE A 158 -1.12 -8.78 -2.80
CA ILE A 158 0.12 -8.05 -2.47
C ILE A 158 0.85 -7.76 -3.79
N PHE A 159 1.27 -6.52 -3.98
CA PHE A 159 1.82 -6.01 -5.24
C PHE A 159 3.26 -5.51 -5.06
N GLN A 160 4.13 -5.92 -5.97
CA GLN A 160 5.49 -5.39 -6.11
C GLN A 160 5.45 -4.08 -6.92
N ARG A 161 6.23 -3.06 -6.50
CA ARG A 161 6.35 -1.78 -7.24
C ARG A 161 6.74 -2.00 -8.69
N GLY A 162 7.81 -2.76 -8.95
CA GLY A 162 8.16 -3.28 -10.27
C GLY A 162 8.82 -2.31 -11.26
N ASN A 163 9.11 -1.06 -10.87
CA ASN A 163 9.75 -0.07 -11.75
C ASN A 163 11.19 -0.44 -12.16
N ILE A 164 11.98 -1.10 -11.29
CA ILE A 164 13.39 -1.40 -11.56
C ILE A 164 13.58 -2.45 -12.66
N ASN A 165 12.88 -3.58 -12.58
CA ASN A 165 12.97 -4.67 -13.55
C ASN A 165 11.76 -4.75 -14.51
N ARG A 166 10.85 -3.77 -14.44
CA ARG A 166 9.62 -3.71 -15.24
C ARG A 166 8.68 -4.89 -14.99
N PHE A 167 8.78 -5.50 -13.81
CA PHE A 167 7.97 -6.65 -13.39
C PHE A 167 7.08 -6.29 -12.20
N HIS A 168 5.77 -6.26 -12.44
CA HIS A 168 4.75 -5.81 -11.48
C HIS A 168 3.97 -7.02 -10.96
N GLY A 169 4.68 -7.89 -10.26
CA GLY A 169 4.12 -9.13 -9.74
C GLY A 169 3.03 -8.88 -8.70
N VAL A 170 2.03 -9.74 -8.71
CA VAL A 170 0.93 -9.76 -7.76
C VAL A 170 0.72 -11.16 -7.27
N LEU A 171 0.77 -11.35 -5.95
CA LEU A 171 0.41 -12.60 -5.31
C LEU A 171 -0.99 -12.52 -4.72
N VAL A 172 -1.73 -13.63 -4.83
CA VAL A 172 -3.09 -13.77 -4.33
C VAL A 172 -3.11 -14.82 -3.24
N PHE A 173 -3.48 -14.41 -2.04
CA PHE A 173 -3.54 -15.25 -0.84
C PHE A 173 -4.97 -15.49 -0.40
N ASP A 174 -5.21 -16.62 0.25
CA ASP A 174 -6.48 -16.94 0.87
C ASP A 174 -6.60 -16.26 2.23
N LEU A 175 -7.43 -15.21 2.30
CA LEU A 175 -7.57 -14.40 3.50
C LEU A 175 -8.21 -15.20 4.66
N ILE A 176 -9.06 -16.18 4.35
CA ILE A 176 -9.69 -17.04 5.36
C ILE A 176 -8.63 -17.96 5.98
N LYS A 177 -7.68 -18.48 5.19
CA LYS A 177 -6.56 -19.26 5.75
C LYS A 177 -5.69 -18.41 6.67
N LEU A 178 -5.37 -17.17 6.28
CA LEU A 178 -4.60 -16.24 7.11
C LEU A 178 -5.30 -15.94 8.45
N GLN A 179 -6.61 -15.69 8.42
CA GLN A 179 -7.42 -15.51 9.63
C GLN A 179 -7.38 -16.72 10.58
N ASN A 180 -7.25 -17.93 10.01
CA ASN A 180 -7.12 -19.17 10.78
C ASN A 180 -5.66 -19.49 11.18
N GLY A 181 -4.76 -18.51 11.12
CA GLY A 181 -3.37 -18.63 11.57
C GLY A 181 -2.49 -19.52 10.67
N LYS A 182 -2.86 -19.69 9.40
CA LYS A 182 -2.00 -20.36 8.42
C LYS A 182 -0.92 -19.41 7.91
N SER A 183 0.28 -19.93 7.64
CA SER A 183 1.38 -19.13 7.10
C SER A 183 1.04 -18.54 5.74
N LEU A 184 1.71 -17.44 5.38
CA LEU A 184 1.49 -16.77 4.10
C LEU A 184 1.71 -17.73 2.92
N GLU A 185 2.81 -18.49 2.93
CA GLU A 185 3.12 -19.50 1.91
C GLU A 185 1.97 -20.51 1.71
N SER A 186 1.45 -21.09 2.79
CA SER A 186 0.37 -22.10 2.71
C SER A 186 -0.99 -21.52 2.26
N SER A 187 -1.11 -20.20 2.32
CA SER A 187 -2.29 -19.45 1.89
C SER A 187 -2.21 -19.00 0.42
N LEU A 188 -1.06 -19.13 -0.25
CA LEU A 188 -0.90 -18.73 -1.65
C LEU A 188 -1.86 -19.50 -2.56
N LYS A 189 -2.62 -18.77 -3.39
CA LYS A 189 -3.61 -19.34 -4.32
C LYS A 189 -3.20 -19.18 -5.77
N ASN A 190 -2.67 -18.02 -6.11
CA ASN A 190 -2.38 -17.66 -7.49
C ASN A 190 -1.39 -16.50 -7.55
N SER A 191 -0.83 -16.26 -8.74
CA SER A 191 -0.04 -15.09 -9.04
C SER A 191 -0.39 -14.58 -10.44
N PHE A 192 -0.16 -13.29 -10.68
CA PHE A 192 -0.21 -12.69 -12.00
C PHE A 192 0.72 -11.47 -12.05
N ASN A 193 0.98 -10.97 -13.25
CA ASN A 193 1.80 -9.78 -13.45
C ASN A 193 0.97 -8.69 -14.13
N LEU A 194 1.10 -7.45 -13.68
CA LEU A 194 0.50 -6.30 -14.34
C LEU A 194 1.42 -5.73 -15.42
N THR A 195 0.81 -5.24 -16.50
CA THR A 195 1.52 -4.48 -17.53
C THR A 195 1.13 -3.02 -17.39
N LEU A 196 2.08 -2.21 -16.94
CA LEU A 196 1.91 -0.77 -16.80
C LEU A 196 2.50 -0.02 -18.00
N PRO A 197 1.99 1.17 -18.33
CA PRO A 197 2.58 2.00 -19.37
C PRO A 197 3.97 2.50 -18.95
N GLU A 198 4.73 2.96 -19.94
CA GLU A 198 5.99 3.66 -19.74
C GLU A 198 5.81 5.11 -20.16
N LEU A 199 6.60 6.01 -19.55
CA LEU A 199 6.62 7.41 -19.93
C LEU A 199 8.07 7.83 -20.17
N GLU A 200 8.36 8.33 -21.37
CA GLU A 200 9.70 8.81 -21.76
C GLU A 200 10.81 7.77 -21.53
N GLY A 201 10.50 6.48 -21.71
CA GLY A 201 11.44 5.37 -21.51
C GLY A 201 11.64 4.93 -20.05
N ALA A 202 11.09 5.68 -19.09
CA ALA A 202 11.04 5.29 -17.68
C ALA A 202 9.83 4.37 -17.43
N ALA A 203 10.06 3.33 -16.64
CA ALA A 203 9.02 2.40 -16.24
C ALA A 203 8.14 3.02 -15.15
N SER A 204 6.84 2.76 -15.22
CA SER A 204 5.96 3.05 -14.08
C SER A 204 6.20 2.03 -12.98
N GLY A 205 6.01 2.43 -11.72
CA GLY A 205 5.88 1.54 -10.57
C GLY A 205 4.46 1.58 -10.01
N ILE A 206 3.93 0.45 -9.55
CA ILE A 206 2.67 0.42 -8.78
C ILE A 206 2.87 1.22 -7.50
N SER A 207 1.95 2.12 -7.18
CA SER A 207 2.02 2.98 -5.99
C SER A 207 0.85 2.82 -5.03
N ASP A 208 -0.26 2.21 -5.46
CA ASP A 208 -1.41 1.85 -4.59
C ASP A 208 -2.35 0.90 -5.36
N ALA A 209 -3.24 0.21 -4.66
CA ALA A 209 -4.28 -0.63 -5.24
C ALA A 209 -5.56 -0.67 -4.40
N TYR A 210 -6.71 -0.69 -5.08
CA TYR A 210 -8.02 -0.84 -4.49
C TYR A 210 -8.84 -1.91 -5.21
N PHE A 211 -9.49 -2.78 -4.45
CA PHE A 211 -10.41 -3.78 -4.99
C PHE A 211 -11.84 -3.25 -4.95
N LEU A 212 -12.40 -2.92 -6.12
CA LEU A 212 -13.79 -2.53 -6.26
C LEU A 212 -14.69 -3.77 -6.32
N VAL A 213 -15.14 -4.23 -5.16
CA VAL A 213 -15.90 -5.48 -4.97
C VAL A 213 -17.11 -5.58 -5.88
N GLU A 214 -17.91 -4.52 -6.00
CA GLU A 214 -19.14 -4.49 -6.81
C GLU A 214 -18.90 -4.74 -8.31
N LYS A 215 -17.71 -4.40 -8.80
CA LYS A 215 -17.33 -4.57 -10.20
C LYS A 215 -16.35 -5.71 -10.40
N ASN A 216 -15.94 -6.39 -9.32
CA ASN A 216 -14.91 -7.42 -9.35
C ASN A 216 -13.64 -6.95 -10.10
N LEU A 217 -13.22 -5.73 -9.79
CA LEU A 217 -12.22 -4.96 -10.51
C LEU A 217 -11.11 -4.54 -9.55
N ILE A 218 -9.86 -4.71 -9.94
CA ILE A 218 -8.72 -4.09 -9.27
C ILE A 218 -8.42 -2.78 -9.99
N ILE A 219 -8.32 -1.70 -9.22
CA ILE A 219 -7.83 -0.40 -9.66
C ILE A 219 -6.46 -0.22 -9.01
N ALA A 220 -5.42 -0.03 -9.80
CA ALA A 220 -4.07 0.24 -9.31
C ALA A 220 -3.63 1.63 -9.79
N THR A 221 -2.96 2.39 -8.93
CA THR A 221 -2.27 3.61 -9.33
C THR A 221 -0.81 3.29 -9.61
N ALA A 222 -0.20 4.11 -10.46
CA ALA A 222 1.21 3.97 -10.76
C ALA A 222 1.86 5.34 -10.88
N ALA A 223 3.10 5.45 -10.39
CA ALA A 223 3.95 6.62 -10.51
C ALA A 223 5.12 6.31 -11.45
N VAL A 224 5.55 7.27 -12.25
CA VAL A 224 6.79 7.17 -13.01
C VAL A 224 7.84 8.04 -12.35
N GLU A 225 8.89 7.40 -11.86
CA GLU A 225 10.05 8.06 -11.28
C GLU A 225 11.30 7.65 -12.06
N GLN A 226 12.11 8.64 -12.45
CA GLN A 226 13.44 8.38 -12.98
C GLN A 226 14.41 8.10 -11.83
N THR A 227 14.48 6.85 -11.42
CA THR A 227 15.46 6.37 -10.44
C THR A 227 16.22 5.15 -10.96
N LEU A 228 17.44 4.97 -10.48
CA LEU A 228 18.31 3.84 -10.83
C LEU A 228 18.20 2.67 -9.82
N ASN A 229 17.52 2.88 -8.68
CA ASN A 229 17.37 1.88 -7.62
C ASN A 229 16.09 2.13 -6.80
N THR A 230 15.75 1.23 -5.87
CA THR A 230 14.54 1.32 -5.03
C THR A 230 14.68 2.23 -3.80
N TYR A 231 15.85 2.85 -3.58
CA TYR A 231 16.16 3.60 -2.36
C TYR A 231 16.23 5.11 -2.57
N ASP A 232 16.60 5.55 -3.78
CA ASP A 232 16.76 6.95 -4.13
C ASP A 232 15.49 7.51 -4.78
N ASP A 233 15.02 8.65 -4.27
CA ASP A 233 13.91 9.41 -4.86
C ASP A 233 14.34 9.97 -6.23
N GLY A 234 13.71 9.45 -7.28
CA GLY A 234 13.90 9.92 -8.66
C GLY A 234 13.06 11.16 -8.97
N ALA A 235 13.33 11.79 -10.13
CA ALA A 235 12.43 12.82 -10.63
C ALA A 235 11.08 12.19 -11.01
N VAL A 236 9.97 12.67 -10.42
CA VAL A 236 8.62 12.23 -10.77
C VAL A 236 8.24 12.80 -12.14
N LEU A 237 8.01 11.92 -13.12
CA LEU A 237 7.66 12.28 -14.49
C LEU A 237 6.15 12.30 -14.76
N GLY A 238 5.36 11.59 -13.94
CA GLY A 238 3.91 11.53 -14.11
C GLY A 238 3.24 10.40 -13.31
N SER A 239 1.91 10.31 -13.41
CA SER A 239 1.12 9.30 -12.71
C SER A 239 -0.02 8.76 -13.57
N PHE A 240 -0.38 7.49 -13.34
CA PHE A 240 -1.41 6.76 -14.07
C PHE A 240 -2.41 6.09 -13.13
N ILE A 241 -3.65 5.94 -13.59
CA ILE A 241 -4.60 4.97 -13.03
C ILE A 241 -4.77 3.84 -14.03
N HIS A 242 -4.51 2.62 -13.57
CA HIS A 242 -4.74 1.36 -14.27
C HIS A 242 -5.94 0.64 -13.65
N TRP A 243 -6.76 -0.03 -14.45
CA TRP A 243 -7.79 -0.93 -13.92
C TRP A 243 -7.94 -2.19 -14.75
N SER A 244 -8.14 -3.32 -14.07
CA SER A 244 -8.26 -4.65 -14.68
C SER A 244 -9.33 -5.49 -13.98
N VAL A 245 -10.18 -6.14 -14.76
CA VAL A 245 -11.20 -7.08 -14.27
C VAL A 245 -10.51 -8.40 -13.93
N LYS A 246 -10.91 -9.05 -12.82
CA LYS A 246 -10.40 -10.39 -12.40
C LYS A 246 -10.21 -11.32 -13.61
N PRO A 247 -9.21 -12.22 -13.63
CA PRO A 247 -8.75 -12.89 -14.84
C PRO A 247 -9.76 -13.95 -15.31
N ARG A 248 -10.81 -13.51 -16.01
CA ARG A 248 -11.63 -14.26 -16.96
C ARG A 248 -12.00 -13.30 -18.10
N GLY A 249 -10.98 -12.92 -18.88
CA GLY A 249 -11.10 -12.00 -20.02
C GLY A 249 -10.64 -10.57 -19.69
N LEU A 250 -9.36 -10.26 -19.97
CA LEU A 250 -8.77 -8.95 -19.69
C LEU A 250 -9.25 -7.90 -20.71
N ALA A 251 -10.21 -7.07 -20.34
CA ALA A 251 -10.36 -5.74 -20.94
C ALA A 251 -9.42 -4.78 -20.20
N ARG A 252 -8.27 -4.47 -20.81
CA ARG A 252 -7.22 -3.59 -20.25
C ARG A 252 -7.52 -2.14 -20.60
N ARG A 253 -7.52 -1.24 -19.62
CA ARG A 253 -7.62 0.21 -19.86
C ARG A 253 -6.79 0.97 -18.81
N TYR A 254 -6.18 2.06 -19.24
CA TYR A 254 -5.43 2.97 -18.38
C TYR A 254 -5.74 4.42 -18.76
N LYS A 255 -5.50 5.36 -17.84
CA LYS A 255 -5.64 6.79 -18.08
C LYS A 255 -4.52 7.55 -17.35
N ARG A 256 -3.84 8.44 -18.07
CA ARG A 256 -2.82 9.35 -17.50
C ARG A 256 -3.50 10.46 -16.70
N LEU A 257 -2.94 10.78 -15.53
CA LEU A 257 -3.43 11.83 -14.64
C LEU A 257 -2.64 13.14 -14.78
N ALA A 258 -1.32 13.03 -14.91
CA ALA A 258 -0.36 14.13 -15.08
C ALA A 258 0.85 13.61 -15.87
#